data_AF-A0A7K9MU09-F1
#
_entry.id   AF-A0A7K9MU09-F1
#
_cell.length_a   1.000
_cell.length_b   1.000
_cell.length_c   1.000
_cell.angle_alpha   90.00
_cell.angle_beta   90.00
_cell.angle_gamma   90.00
#
_symmetry.space_group_name_H-M   'P 1'
#
loop_
_entity.id
_entity.type
_entity.pdbx_description
1 polymer ?
#
loop_
_entity_poly.entity_id
_entity_poly.type
_entity_poly.pdbx_seq_one_letter_code
_entity_poly.pdbx_strand_id
1 'polypeptide(L)'
;SSVMEDLCSHINMKISNIKKALQLRNIGQEPSLKSMLCKIGHEMVFVHDLLNKMEMEVQEQEKLKNLLKELQKSAERDNNEAQHLLKNIPPHLPKPTQSCITGLTVKCEEQTKVVEPKCAKKPTKEPRFIKEAPLITAEEFESVPAYMKGRLTYNQVNAVIKDMNKAVVGKYKILHQPLKSMNAAARNIYHRFLQEETKDTKGEFFIVEADIREFTELKVDKRFHGILNILRHCHRVREVRGSRLVRYVIC
;
A
#
# COMPACT_ATOMS: atom_id res chain seq x y z
N SER A 1 58.02 -20.63 -32.21
CA SER A 1 56.91 -20.85 -33.15
C SER A 1 57.54 -21.14 -34.50
N SER A 2 57.19 -22.26 -35.12
CA SER A 2 57.65 -22.60 -36.47
C SER A 2 56.91 -21.73 -37.50
N VAL A 3 57.53 -21.40 -38.64
CA VAL A 3 56.89 -20.63 -39.74
C VAL A 3 55.57 -21.27 -40.18
N MET A 4 55.46 -22.60 -40.05
CA MET A 4 54.23 -23.36 -40.32
C MET A 4 53.13 -23.10 -39.28
N GLU A 5 53.48 -22.95 -38.00
CA GLU A 5 52.53 -22.64 -36.93
C GLU A 5 51.97 -21.21 -37.09
N ASP A 6 52.83 -20.27 -37.47
CA ASP A 6 52.43 -18.89 -37.74
C ASP A 6 51.50 -18.81 -38.97
N LEU A 7 51.80 -19.58 -40.02
CA LEU A 7 50.94 -19.70 -41.20
C LEU A 7 49.58 -20.34 -40.88
N CYS A 8 49.56 -21.43 -40.11
CA CYS A 8 48.33 -22.07 -39.64
C CYS A 8 47.48 -21.10 -38.80
N SER A 9 48.11 -20.33 -37.92
CA SER A 9 47.44 -19.31 -37.10
C SER A 9 46.82 -18.21 -37.97
N HIS A 10 47.54 -17.73 -38.99
CA HIS A 10 47.04 -16.74 -39.92
C HIS A 10 45.85 -17.25 -40.74
N ILE A 11 45.91 -18.49 -41.22
CA ILE A 11 44.81 -19.13 -41.96
C ILE A 11 43.59 -19.31 -41.05
N ASN A 12 43.78 -19.80 -39.83
CA ASN A 12 42.70 -19.97 -38.86
C ASN A 12 42.05 -18.62 -38.49
N MET A 13 42.83 -17.55 -38.36
CA MET A 13 42.34 -16.19 -38.17
C MET A 13 41.43 -15.76 -39.34
N LYS A 14 41.88 -15.97 -40.59
CA LYS A 14 41.07 -15.64 -41.78
C LYS A 14 39.79 -16.47 -41.84
N ILE A 15 39.86 -17.76 -41.56
CA ILE A 15 38.68 -18.64 -41.49
C ILE A 15 37.71 -18.14 -40.41
N SER A 16 38.21 -17.78 -39.24
CA SER A 16 37.40 -17.23 -38.14
C SER A 16 36.72 -15.92 -38.55
N ASN A 17 37.43 -15.02 -39.22
CA ASN A 17 36.87 -13.76 -39.72
C ASN A 17 35.77 -13.98 -40.75
N ILE A 18 35.96 -14.92 -41.68
CA ILE A 18 34.93 -15.29 -42.65
C ILE A 18 33.70 -15.87 -41.95
N LYS A 19 33.88 -16.75 -40.95
CA LYS A 19 32.78 -17.31 -40.15
C LYS A 19 31.98 -16.20 -39.44
N LYS A 20 32.66 -15.24 -38.81
CA LYS A 20 32.00 -14.09 -38.16
C LYS A 20 31.23 -13.23 -39.16
N ALA A 21 31.81 -12.93 -40.32
CA ALA A 21 31.15 -12.15 -41.37
C ALA A 21 29.89 -12.85 -41.89
N LEU A 22 29.95 -14.18 -42.08
CA LEU A 22 28.80 -14.98 -42.47
C LEU A 22 27.71 -14.99 -41.39
N GLN A 23 28.08 -15.12 -40.11
CA GLN A 23 27.14 -15.03 -38.99
C GLN A 23 26.45 -13.66 -38.94
N LEU A 24 27.20 -12.56 -39.06
CA LEU A 24 26.65 -11.20 -39.08
C LEU A 24 25.67 -11.01 -40.24
N ARG A 25 26.02 -11.50 -41.44
CA ARG A 25 25.13 -11.46 -42.60
C ARG A 25 23.86 -12.26 -42.35
N ASN A 26 23.97 -13.46 -41.77
CA ASN A 26 22.82 -14.31 -41.46
C ASN A 26 21.87 -13.64 -40.47
N ILE A 27 22.38 -13.00 -39.41
CA ILE A 27 21.56 -12.24 -38.44
C ILE A 27 20.81 -11.10 -39.12
N GLY A 28 21.41 -10.44 -40.11
CA GLY A 28 20.79 -9.33 -40.83
C GLY A 28 19.77 -9.73 -41.92
N GLN A 29 19.95 -10.89 -42.55
CA GLN A 29 19.11 -11.37 -43.65
C GLN A 29 17.99 -12.31 -43.20
N GLU A 30 18.23 -13.13 -42.19
CA GLU A 30 17.28 -14.12 -41.72
C GLU A 30 16.21 -13.44 -40.83
N PRO A 31 14.91 -13.48 -41.22
CA PRO A 31 13.88 -12.69 -40.55
C PRO A 31 13.64 -13.05 -39.08
N SER A 32 13.81 -14.32 -38.69
CA SER A 32 13.53 -14.74 -37.31
C SER A 32 14.60 -14.27 -36.32
N LEU A 33 15.88 -14.34 -36.68
CA LEU A 33 17.02 -13.80 -35.93
C LEU A 33 16.96 -12.28 -35.85
N LYS A 34 16.60 -11.60 -36.95
CA LYS A 34 16.39 -10.15 -36.93
C LYS A 34 15.26 -9.75 -35.99
N SER A 35 14.14 -10.48 -36.02
CA SER A 35 13.02 -10.26 -35.10
C SER A 35 13.43 -10.50 -33.64
N MET A 36 14.17 -11.57 -33.37
CA MET A 36 14.70 -11.87 -32.04
C MET A 36 15.63 -10.76 -31.53
N LEU A 37 16.54 -10.26 -32.38
CA LEU A 37 17.44 -9.17 -32.02
C LEU A 37 16.68 -7.86 -31.73
N CYS A 38 15.65 -7.56 -32.52
CA CYS A 38 14.77 -6.41 -32.24
C CYS A 38 14.02 -6.58 -30.91
N LYS A 39 13.52 -7.78 -30.59
CA LYS A 39 12.88 -8.06 -29.30
C LYS A 39 13.84 -7.85 -28.13
N ILE A 40 15.05 -8.41 -28.22
CA ILE A 40 16.10 -8.21 -27.21
C ILE A 40 16.42 -6.72 -27.06
N GLY A 41 16.52 -5.97 -28.17
CA GLY A 41 16.73 -4.52 -28.14
C GLY A 41 15.61 -3.78 -27.42
N HIS A 42 14.35 -4.12 -27.70
CA HIS A 42 13.20 -3.52 -27.02
C HIS A 42 13.15 -3.88 -25.53
N GLU A 43 13.41 -5.14 -25.18
CA GLU A 43 13.49 -5.59 -23.78
C GLU A 43 14.60 -4.87 -23.03
N MET A 44 15.77 -4.65 -23.65
CA MET A 44 16.87 -3.91 -23.06
C MET A 44 16.52 -2.45 -22.78
N VAL A 45 15.85 -1.78 -23.73
CA VAL A 45 15.33 -0.40 -23.51
C VAL A 45 14.30 -0.38 -22.40
N PHE A 46 13.37 -1.34 -22.38
CA PHE A 46 12.35 -1.45 -21.35
C PHE A 46 12.95 -1.65 -19.94
N VAL A 47 13.95 -2.53 -19.81
CA VAL A 47 14.67 -2.77 -18.56
C VAL A 47 15.42 -1.49 -18.13
N HIS A 48 16.06 -0.79 -19.06
CA HIS A 48 16.73 0.48 -18.76
C HIS A 48 15.75 1.52 -18.20
N ASP A 49 14.60 1.69 -18.84
CA ASP A 49 13.56 2.62 -18.37
C ASP A 49 13.00 2.23 -16.99
N LEU A 50 12.84 0.93 -16.74
CA LEU A 50 12.40 0.43 -15.45
C LEU A 50 13.43 0.70 -14.35
N LEU A 51 14.71 0.52 -14.64
CA LEU A 51 15.80 0.84 -13.72
C LEU A 51 15.85 2.33 -13.39
N ASN A 52 15.69 3.20 -14.41
CA ASN A 52 15.63 4.64 -14.19
C ASN A 52 14.46 5.05 -13.28
N LYS A 53 13.28 4.43 -13.47
CA LYS A 53 12.12 4.65 -12.58
C LYS A 53 12.41 4.19 -11.15
N MET A 54 13.04 3.03 -11.00
CA MET A 54 13.40 2.50 -9.68
C MET A 54 14.42 3.40 -8.98
N GLU A 55 15.40 3.95 -9.70
CA GLU A 55 16.36 4.91 -9.15
C GLU A 55 15.67 6.18 -8.65
N MET A 56 14.74 6.73 -9.44
CA MET A 56 13.95 7.90 -9.04
C MET A 56 13.13 7.65 -7.76
N GLU A 57 12.49 6.48 -7.66
CA GLU A 57 11.71 6.08 -6.49
C GLU A 57 12.59 5.94 -5.24
N VAL A 58 13.76 5.33 -5.38
CA VAL A 58 14.73 5.20 -4.27
C VAL A 58 15.19 6.58 -3.78
N GLN A 59 15.47 7.50 -4.69
CA GLN A 59 15.85 8.88 -4.33
C GLN A 59 14.72 9.63 -3.60
N GLU A 60 13.46 9.43 -3.99
CA GLU A 60 12.30 10.02 -3.31
C GLU A 60 12.13 9.44 -1.89
N GLN A 61 12.25 8.12 -1.75
CA GLN A 61 12.19 7.45 -0.45
C GLN A 61 13.31 7.92 0.50
N GLU A 62 14.51 8.16 -0.02
CA GLU A 62 15.62 8.69 0.77
C GLU A 62 15.34 10.11 1.26
N LYS A 63 14.80 10.98 0.39
CA LYS A 63 14.38 12.34 0.78
C LYS A 63 13.31 12.29 1.88
N LEU A 64 12.29 11.44 1.72
CA LEU A 64 11.22 11.29 2.70
C LEU A 64 11.75 10.78 4.04
N LYS A 65 12.66 9.81 4.02
CA LYS A 65 13.33 9.29 5.22
C LYS A 65 14.09 10.38 5.96
N ASN A 66 14.78 11.26 5.26
CA ASN A 66 15.50 12.38 5.87
C ASN A 66 14.53 13.37 6.53
N LEU A 67 13.43 13.73 5.85
CA LEU A 67 12.39 14.60 6.42
C LEU A 67 11.75 14.00 7.67
N LEU A 68 11.44 12.70 7.65
CA LEU A 68 10.90 11.99 8.82
C LEU A 68 11.87 12.03 10.00
N LYS A 69 13.18 11.88 9.75
CA LYS A 69 14.21 11.95 10.78
C LYS A 69 14.32 13.35 11.40
N GLU A 70 14.14 14.41 10.61
CA GLU A 70 14.11 15.79 11.11
C GLU A 70 12.87 16.06 11.95
N LEU A 71 11.70 15.61 11.49
CA LEU A 71 10.44 15.74 12.22
C LEU A 71 10.51 15.01 13.56
N GLN A 72 11.05 13.79 13.58
CA GLN A 72 11.26 13.02 14.80
C GLN A 72 12.13 13.80 15.80
N LYS A 73 13.28 14.33 15.36
CA LYS A 73 14.15 15.14 16.23
C LYS A 73 13.44 16.39 16.75
N SER A 74 12.59 17.03 15.95
CA SER A 74 11.82 18.19 16.42
C SER A 74 10.81 17.78 17.49
N ALA A 75 10.04 16.73 17.26
CA ALA A 75 9.06 16.23 18.22
C ALA A 75 9.72 15.79 19.54
N GLU A 76 10.90 15.18 19.47
CA GLU A 76 11.69 14.82 20.66
C GLU A 76 12.11 16.07 21.45
N ARG A 77 12.55 17.15 20.79
CA ARG A 77 12.87 18.41 21.45
C ARG A 77 11.64 19.01 22.13
N ASP A 78 10.51 19.08 21.43
CA ASP A 78 9.27 19.66 21.96
C ASP A 78 8.76 18.87 23.17
N ASN A 79 8.85 17.53 23.13
CA ASN A 79 8.49 16.69 24.26
C ASN A 79 9.43 16.88 25.46
N ASN A 80 10.74 16.98 25.22
CA ASN A 80 11.71 17.25 26.28
C ASN A 80 11.46 18.62 26.93
N GLU A 81 11.13 19.64 26.13
CA GLU A 81 10.76 20.97 26.61
C GLU A 81 9.47 20.93 27.44
N ALA A 82 8.42 20.26 26.95
CA ALA A 82 7.17 20.08 27.69
C ALA A 82 7.38 19.36 29.03
N GLN A 83 8.21 18.31 29.06
CA GLN A 83 8.57 17.61 30.29
C GLN A 83 9.38 18.51 31.24
N HIS A 84 10.28 19.34 30.71
CA HIS A 84 11.04 20.29 31.51
C HIS A 84 10.13 21.34 32.15
N LEU A 85 9.17 21.89 31.38
CA LEU A 85 8.17 22.82 31.89
C LEU A 85 7.30 22.18 32.98
N LEU A 86 6.88 20.94 32.78
CA LEU A 86 6.06 20.20 33.75
C LEU A 86 6.80 19.94 35.08
N LYS A 87 8.12 19.74 35.03
CA LYS A 87 8.96 19.55 36.23
C LYS A 87 9.28 20.86 36.95
N ASN A 88 9.27 21.99 36.25
CA ASN A 88 9.69 23.29 36.76
C ASN A 88 8.53 24.29 36.86
N ILE A 89 7.35 23.84 37.31
CA ILE A 89 6.20 24.73 37.50
C ILE A 89 6.42 25.62 38.73
N PRO A 90 6.40 26.97 38.60
CA PRO A 90 6.49 27.88 39.73
C PRO A 90 5.43 27.59 40.81
N PRO A 91 5.80 27.62 42.11
CA PRO A 91 4.89 27.29 43.21
C PRO A 91 3.72 28.27 43.39
N HIS A 92 3.76 29.43 42.73
CA HIS A 92 2.71 30.46 42.78
C HIS A 92 1.65 30.33 41.68
N LEU A 93 1.77 29.35 40.78
CA LEU A 93 0.76 29.07 39.77
C LEU A 93 -0.34 28.16 40.35
N PRO A 94 -1.61 28.33 39.95
CA PRO A 94 -2.68 27.43 40.34
C PRO A 94 -2.32 26.01 39.88
N LYS A 95 -2.16 25.10 40.85
CA LYS A 95 -1.87 23.69 40.58
C LYS A 95 -3.00 23.11 39.71
N PRO A 96 -2.70 22.40 38.61
CA PRO A 96 -3.72 21.73 37.83
C PRO A 96 -4.47 20.78 38.76
N THR A 97 -5.77 21.01 38.95
CA THR A 97 -6.64 20.10 39.67
C THR A 97 -6.56 18.75 38.97
N GLN A 98 -6.32 17.71 39.74
CA GLN A 98 -6.10 16.32 39.32
C GLN A 98 -7.38 15.72 38.71
N SER A 99 -7.86 16.29 37.60
CA SER A 99 -9.03 15.85 36.82
C SER A 99 -8.67 15.51 35.37
N CYS A 100 -7.46 15.84 34.90
CA CYS A 100 -7.07 15.61 33.51
C CYS A 100 -6.40 14.25 33.22
N ILE A 101 -6.28 13.35 34.19
CA ILE A 101 -5.67 12.01 33.97
C ILE A 101 -6.70 10.89 33.89
N THR A 102 -7.97 11.13 34.23
CA THR A 102 -8.97 10.05 34.25
C THR A 102 -10.28 10.50 33.63
N GLY A 103 -10.50 10.14 32.36
CA GLY A 103 -11.81 10.22 31.72
C GLY A 103 -11.86 11.01 30.42
N LEU A 104 -11.38 10.42 29.31
CA LEU A 104 -11.83 10.81 27.98
C LEU A 104 -13.25 10.23 27.74
N THR A 105 -14.22 10.79 28.45
CA THR A 105 -15.64 10.67 28.14
C THR A 105 -16.22 12.07 28.17
N VAL A 106 -16.30 12.72 27.01
CA VAL A 106 -17.10 13.94 26.84
C VAL A 106 -17.77 13.90 25.47
N LYS A 107 -19.06 13.56 25.47
CA LYS A 107 -20.06 14.24 24.65
C LYS A 107 -20.08 15.69 25.12
N CYS A 108 -20.01 16.67 24.21
CA CYS A 108 -20.54 18.00 24.46
C CYS A 108 -21.05 18.61 23.15
N GLU A 109 -22.35 18.85 23.13
CA GLU A 109 -23.01 19.81 22.25
C GLU A 109 -22.72 21.24 22.76
N GLU A 110 -22.51 22.15 21.81
CA GLU A 110 -23.05 23.53 21.65
C GLU A 110 -23.06 24.51 22.85
N GLN A 111 -22.77 25.81 22.77
CA GLN A 111 -22.38 26.86 21.80
C GLN A 111 -21.84 28.01 22.73
N THR A 112 -21.03 29.01 22.37
CA THR A 112 -21.41 30.20 21.56
C THR A 112 -20.23 31.21 21.57
N LYS A 113 -19.80 31.64 20.36
CA LYS A 113 -19.29 32.96 19.88
C LYS A 113 -18.25 33.77 20.70
N VAL A 114 -17.33 34.57 20.16
CA VAL A 114 -16.76 34.97 18.84
C VAL A 114 -15.62 35.93 19.25
N VAL A 115 -14.42 35.86 18.66
CA VAL A 115 -13.63 37.00 18.13
C VAL A 115 -12.47 36.42 17.31
N GLU A 116 -12.43 36.78 16.03
CA GLU A 116 -11.36 36.47 15.06
C GLU A 116 -10.18 37.45 15.27
N PRO A 117 -8.94 37.05 14.94
CA PRO A 117 -8.36 37.69 13.77
C PRO A 117 -7.63 36.71 12.81
N LYS A 118 -7.76 37.04 11.53
CA LYS A 118 -7.22 36.38 10.34
C LYS A 118 -5.69 36.43 10.29
N CYS A 119 -5.04 35.32 9.90
CA CYS A 119 -4.25 35.28 8.66
C CYS A 119 -3.85 33.84 8.24
N ALA A 120 -4.31 33.48 7.04
CA ALA A 120 -3.64 32.68 6.01
C ALA A 120 -2.66 31.54 6.40
N LYS A 121 -3.08 30.29 6.16
CA LYS A 121 -2.70 29.48 4.97
C LYS A 121 -3.29 28.08 5.11
N LYS A 122 -3.93 27.60 4.03
CA LYS A 122 -4.52 26.25 3.91
C LYS A 122 -3.41 25.19 4.09
N PRO A 123 -3.57 24.16 4.93
CA PRO A 123 -2.86 22.92 4.70
C PRO A 123 -3.63 22.15 3.63
N THR A 124 -3.02 22.05 2.47
CA THR A 124 -3.32 21.05 1.44
C THR A 124 -3.51 19.69 2.12
N LYS A 125 -4.70 19.11 1.96
CA LYS A 125 -5.02 17.77 2.44
C LYS A 125 -4.12 16.79 1.71
N GLU A 126 -3.09 16.29 2.39
CA GLU A 126 -2.43 15.07 1.95
C GLU A 126 -3.50 13.98 1.76
N PRO A 127 -3.49 13.23 0.65
CA PRO A 127 -4.37 12.10 0.50
C PRO A 127 -3.97 11.07 1.56
N ARG A 128 -4.77 10.99 2.63
CA ARG A 128 -4.60 9.96 3.67
C ARG A 128 -4.64 8.60 2.97
N PHE A 129 -3.51 7.91 2.98
CA PHE A 129 -3.34 6.63 2.30
C PHE A 129 -4.29 5.59 2.91
N ILE A 130 -5.08 4.94 2.06
CA ILE A 130 -5.95 3.83 2.44
C ILE A 130 -5.28 2.55 1.94
N LYS A 131 -5.02 1.61 2.84
CA LYS A 131 -4.41 0.33 2.47
C LYS A 131 -5.42 -0.53 1.71
N GLU A 132 -5.01 -1.02 0.53
CA GLU A 132 -5.79 -1.92 -0.31
C GLU A 132 -5.10 -3.28 -0.41
N ALA A 133 -5.88 -4.36 -0.49
CA ALA A 133 -5.34 -5.70 -0.72
C ALA A 133 -4.85 -5.82 -2.17
N PRO A 134 -3.60 -6.24 -2.41
CA PRO A 134 -3.13 -6.49 -3.77
C PRO A 134 -3.88 -7.66 -4.40
N LEU A 135 -4.14 -7.57 -5.71
CA LEU A 135 -4.73 -8.66 -6.47
C LEU A 135 -3.81 -9.90 -6.41
N ILE A 136 -4.42 -11.08 -6.51
CA ILE A 136 -3.68 -12.33 -6.61
C ILE A 136 -3.20 -12.47 -8.05
N THR A 137 -1.94 -12.87 -8.25
CA THR A 137 -1.37 -13.15 -9.58
C THR A 137 -1.77 -14.53 -10.08
N ALA A 138 -1.66 -14.81 -11.38
CA ALA A 138 -1.98 -16.13 -11.92
C ALA A 138 -1.12 -17.23 -11.27
N GLU A 139 0.16 -16.95 -11.00
CA GLU A 139 1.09 -17.86 -10.35
C GLU A 139 0.70 -18.15 -8.90
N GLU A 140 0.33 -17.11 -8.13
CA GLU A 140 -0.17 -17.26 -6.76
C GLU A 140 -1.48 -18.03 -6.73
N PHE A 141 -2.36 -17.84 -7.71
CA PHE A 141 -3.60 -18.60 -7.78
C PHE A 141 -3.36 -20.08 -8.12
N GLU A 142 -2.41 -20.38 -9.02
CA GLU A 142 -2.10 -21.77 -9.35
C GLU A 142 -1.45 -22.53 -8.20
N SER A 143 -0.66 -21.85 -7.36
CA SER A 143 -0.05 -22.46 -6.18
C SER A 143 -1.05 -22.81 -5.07
N VAL A 144 -2.26 -22.23 -5.08
CA VAL A 144 -3.31 -22.56 -4.11
C VAL A 144 -3.74 -24.02 -4.28
N PRO A 145 -3.81 -24.81 -3.19
CA PRO A 145 -4.24 -26.21 -3.25
C PRO A 145 -5.62 -26.40 -3.90
N ALA A 146 -5.77 -27.44 -4.71
CA ALA A 146 -6.99 -27.71 -5.47
C ALA A 146 -8.25 -27.82 -4.60
N TYR A 147 -8.12 -28.39 -3.39
CA TYR A 147 -9.24 -28.50 -2.45
C TYR A 147 -9.75 -27.14 -1.94
N MET A 148 -8.90 -26.11 -1.92
CA MET A 148 -9.29 -24.73 -1.58
C MET A 148 -9.88 -23.99 -2.78
N LYS A 149 -9.32 -24.21 -3.98
CA LYS A 149 -9.83 -23.63 -5.23
C LYS A 149 -11.25 -24.12 -5.54
N GLY A 150 -11.51 -25.41 -5.36
CA GLY A 150 -12.80 -26.01 -5.69
C GLY A 150 -13.19 -25.72 -7.15
N ARG A 151 -14.30 -25.01 -7.36
CA ARG A 151 -14.75 -24.54 -8.70
C ARG A 151 -14.56 -23.03 -8.91
N LEU A 152 -13.83 -22.36 -8.01
CA LEU A 152 -13.58 -20.93 -8.11
C LEU A 152 -12.54 -20.64 -9.18
N THR A 153 -12.77 -19.60 -9.96
CA THR A 153 -11.82 -19.16 -11.00
C THR A 153 -11.01 -17.96 -10.52
N TYR A 154 -9.82 -17.79 -11.10
CA TYR A 154 -8.93 -16.64 -10.86
C TYR A 154 -9.68 -15.29 -10.89
N ASN A 155 -10.47 -15.08 -11.95
CA ASN A 155 -11.24 -13.84 -12.13
C ASN A 155 -12.27 -13.62 -11.02
N GLN A 156 -12.88 -14.69 -10.51
CA GLN A 156 -13.88 -14.59 -9.45
C GLN A 156 -13.25 -14.22 -8.12
N VAL A 157 -12.08 -14.78 -7.80
CA VAL A 157 -11.33 -14.42 -6.58
C VAL A 157 -10.90 -12.95 -6.63
N ASN A 158 -10.28 -12.53 -7.74
CA ASN A 158 -9.85 -11.15 -7.90
C ASN A 158 -11.01 -10.14 -7.98
N ALA A 159 -12.18 -10.53 -8.47
CA ALA A 159 -13.38 -9.69 -8.41
C ALA A 159 -13.78 -9.40 -6.95
N VAL A 160 -13.75 -10.41 -6.08
CA VAL A 160 -14.04 -10.22 -4.65
C VAL A 160 -13.00 -9.34 -3.97
N ILE A 161 -11.71 -9.45 -4.30
CA ILE A 161 -10.68 -8.55 -3.77
C ILE A 161 -10.99 -7.09 -4.15
N LYS A 162 -11.38 -6.84 -5.41
CA LYS A 162 -11.76 -5.49 -5.86
C LYS A 162 -12.95 -4.94 -5.09
N ASP A 163 -13.97 -5.77 -4.86
CA ASP A 163 -15.13 -5.38 -4.07
C ASP A 163 -14.75 -5.10 -2.61
N MET A 164 -13.91 -5.94 -2.01
CA MET A 164 -13.40 -5.70 -0.65
C MET A 164 -12.61 -4.39 -0.58
N ASN A 165 -11.72 -4.12 -1.53
CA ASN A 165 -10.98 -2.85 -1.60
C ASN A 165 -11.93 -1.66 -1.76
N LYS A 166 -12.98 -1.79 -2.58
CA LYS A 166 -14.02 -0.76 -2.70
C LYS A 166 -14.71 -0.48 -1.37
N ALA A 167 -15.03 -1.53 -0.60
CA ALA A 167 -15.62 -1.38 0.74
C ALA A 167 -14.66 -0.70 1.73
N VAL A 168 -13.37 -1.09 1.72
CA VAL A 168 -12.33 -0.47 2.55
C VAL A 168 -12.18 1.00 2.20
N VAL A 169 -12.04 1.32 0.91
CA VAL A 169 -11.93 2.69 0.42
C VAL A 169 -13.17 3.50 0.80
N GLY A 170 -14.38 2.93 0.67
CA GLY A 170 -15.63 3.58 1.09
C GLY A 170 -15.65 3.93 2.58
N LYS A 171 -15.35 2.93 3.43
CA LYS A 171 -15.28 3.09 4.89
C LYS A 171 -14.28 4.17 5.32
N TYR A 172 -13.03 4.06 4.87
CA TYR A 172 -11.96 4.95 5.32
C TYR A 172 -12.03 6.34 4.67
N LYS A 173 -12.68 6.48 3.50
CA LYS A 173 -13.06 7.81 2.97
C LYS A 173 -14.00 8.55 3.92
N ILE A 174 -15.02 7.87 4.44
CA ILE A 174 -15.92 8.44 5.44
C ILE A 174 -15.14 8.71 6.73
N LEU A 175 -14.36 7.76 7.23
CA LEU A 175 -13.60 7.93 8.48
C LEU A 175 -12.60 9.10 8.43
N HIS A 176 -12.08 9.44 7.25
CA HIS A 176 -11.18 10.56 7.03
C HIS A 176 -11.87 11.88 6.67
N GLN A 177 -13.16 11.86 6.34
CA GLN A 177 -13.90 13.07 6.02
C GLN A 177 -14.15 13.91 7.30
N PRO A 178 -14.06 15.25 7.24
CA PRO A 178 -14.37 16.10 8.38
C PRO A 178 -15.85 15.94 8.82
N LEU A 179 -16.10 15.74 10.11
CA LEU A 179 -17.45 15.60 10.69
C LEU A 179 -18.41 16.74 10.31
N LYS A 180 -17.88 17.97 10.19
CA LYS A 180 -18.64 19.17 9.81
C LYS A 180 -19.19 19.13 8.39
N SER A 181 -18.60 18.32 7.49
CA SER A 181 -19.08 18.18 6.11
C SER A 181 -19.98 16.96 5.87
N MET A 182 -20.29 16.19 6.91
CA MET A 182 -21.10 14.98 6.81
C MET A 182 -22.58 15.24 7.06
N ASN A 183 -23.44 14.57 6.27
CA ASN A 183 -24.88 14.48 6.51
C ASN A 183 -25.19 13.50 7.67
N ALA A 184 -26.44 13.46 8.13
CA ALA A 184 -26.84 12.64 9.29
C ALA A 184 -26.60 11.13 9.08
N ALA A 185 -26.86 10.61 7.87
CA ALA A 185 -26.64 9.20 7.54
C ALA A 185 -25.15 8.81 7.60
N ALA A 186 -24.27 9.63 7.00
CA ALA A 186 -22.83 9.43 7.06
C ALA A 186 -22.29 9.52 8.49
N ARG A 187 -22.89 10.38 9.33
CA ARG A 187 -22.54 10.52 10.75
C ARG A 187 -22.91 9.26 11.55
N ASN A 188 -24.07 8.66 11.29
CA ASN A 188 -24.46 7.39 11.90
C ASN A 188 -23.51 6.25 11.52
N ILE A 189 -23.15 6.16 10.24
CA ILE A 189 -22.16 5.18 9.74
C ILE A 189 -20.79 5.41 10.39
N TYR A 190 -20.35 6.66 10.51
CA TYR A 190 -19.11 7.03 11.19
C TYR A 190 -19.09 6.58 12.66
N HIS A 191 -20.18 6.81 13.40
CA HIS A 191 -20.29 6.35 14.80
C HIS A 191 -20.29 4.82 14.90
N ARG A 192 -20.94 4.11 13.96
CA ARG A 192 -20.87 2.65 13.87
C ARG A 192 -19.42 2.17 13.70
N PHE A 193 -18.65 2.77 12.78
CA PHE A 193 -17.25 2.39 12.59
C PHE A 193 -16.40 2.53 13.85
N LEU A 194 -16.60 3.61 14.61
CA LEU A 194 -15.90 3.81 15.89
C LEU A 194 -16.29 2.77 16.95
N GLN A 195 -17.56 2.37 17.01
CA GLN A 195 -18.01 1.32 17.94
C GLN A 195 -17.48 -0.07 17.56
N GLU A 196 -17.21 -0.28 16.27
CA GLU A 196 -16.66 -1.52 15.77
C GLU A 196 -15.16 -1.63 16.00
N GLU A 197 -14.43 -0.57 16.33
CA GLU A 197 -13.00 -0.66 16.65
C GLU A 197 -12.74 -1.47 17.92
N THR A 198 -11.67 -2.27 17.88
CA THR A 198 -11.19 -3.06 19.01
C THR A 198 -9.69 -2.84 19.19
N LYS A 199 -9.14 -3.27 20.32
CA LYS A 199 -7.69 -3.20 20.59
C LYS A 199 -6.88 -3.91 19.50
N ASP A 200 -7.40 -5.00 18.96
CA ASP A 200 -6.73 -5.85 17.96
C ASP A 200 -6.83 -5.31 16.52
N THR A 201 -7.63 -4.28 16.30
CA THR A 201 -7.81 -3.62 14.99
C THR A 201 -7.35 -2.17 14.98
N LYS A 202 -6.71 -1.73 16.07
CA LYS A 202 -6.22 -0.35 16.19
C LYS A 202 -5.04 -0.14 15.24
N GLY A 203 -5.18 0.82 14.33
CA GLY A 203 -4.16 1.15 13.32
C GLY A 203 -4.18 0.24 12.09
N GLU A 204 -5.10 -0.71 12.02
CA GLU A 204 -5.26 -1.63 10.88
C GLU A 204 -6.47 -1.23 10.02
N PHE A 205 -6.41 -1.58 8.73
CA PHE A 205 -7.54 -1.40 7.81
C PHE A 205 -8.43 -2.62 7.85
N PHE A 206 -9.70 -2.48 8.25
CA PHE A 206 -10.64 -3.60 8.33
C PHE A 206 -12.04 -3.22 7.89
N ILE A 207 -12.77 -4.21 7.40
CA ILE A 207 -14.19 -4.10 7.06
C ILE A 207 -14.99 -5.20 7.77
N VAL A 208 -16.28 -4.95 7.98
CA VAL A 208 -17.23 -5.94 8.49
C VAL A 208 -18.25 -6.29 7.41
N GLU A 209 -19.05 -7.32 7.65
CA GLU A 209 -20.11 -7.73 6.71
C GLU A 209 -21.08 -6.59 6.37
N ALA A 210 -21.43 -5.74 7.33
CA ALA A 210 -22.27 -4.57 7.08
C ALA A 210 -21.63 -3.59 6.09
N ASP A 211 -20.31 -3.42 6.12
CA ASP A 211 -19.58 -2.53 5.22
C ASP A 211 -19.59 -3.08 3.79
N ILE A 212 -19.45 -4.40 3.64
CA ILE A 212 -19.53 -5.07 2.33
C ILE A 212 -20.90 -4.83 1.72
N ARG A 213 -21.98 -5.01 2.50
CA ARG A 213 -23.36 -4.79 2.03
C ARG A 213 -23.65 -3.32 1.70
N GLU A 214 -23.03 -2.39 2.41
CA GLU A 214 -23.24 -0.95 2.23
C GLU A 214 -22.53 -0.41 0.97
N PHE A 215 -21.29 -0.83 0.73
CA PHE A 215 -20.45 -0.24 -0.32
C PHE A 215 -20.33 -1.10 -1.59
N THR A 216 -20.86 -2.32 -1.58
CA THR A 216 -20.76 -3.28 -2.69
C THR A 216 -22.04 -4.09 -2.86
N GLU A 217 -22.19 -4.72 -4.02
CA GLU A 217 -23.29 -5.65 -4.29
C GLU A 217 -22.94 -7.10 -3.92
N LEU A 218 -21.79 -7.29 -3.24
CA LEU A 218 -21.27 -8.60 -2.90
C LEU A 218 -22.09 -9.23 -1.76
N LYS A 219 -22.57 -10.45 -1.99
CA LYS A 219 -23.29 -11.23 -0.99
C LYS A 219 -22.32 -12.08 -0.18
N VAL A 220 -22.44 -12.05 1.14
CA VAL A 220 -21.67 -12.87 2.08
C VAL A 220 -22.30 -14.27 2.16
N ASP A 221 -22.09 -15.08 1.13
CA ASP A 221 -22.62 -16.44 1.00
C ASP A 221 -21.53 -17.51 1.20
N LYS A 222 -21.88 -18.80 1.03
CA LYS A 222 -20.88 -19.89 1.16
C LYS A 222 -19.73 -19.76 0.16
N ARG A 223 -19.98 -19.17 -1.01
CA ARG A 223 -18.97 -18.96 -2.04
C ARG A 223 -17.97 -17.88 -1.60
N PHE A 224 -18.45 -16.79 -1.01
CA PHE A 224 -17.61 -15.76 -0.41
C PHE A 224 -16.68 -16.34 0.67
N HIS A 225 -17.17 -17.21 1.54
CA HIS A 225 -16.34 -17.88 2.55
C HIS A 225 -15.28 -18.82 1.93
N GLY A 226 -15.62 -19.50 0.83
CA GLY A 226 -14.64 -20.27 0.06
C GLY A 226 -13.53 -19.39 -0.51
N ILE A 227 -13.89 -18.21 -1.02
CA ILE A 227 -12.93 -17.23 -1.52
C ILE A 227 -12.09 -16.65 -0.38
N LEU A 228 -12.68 -16.33 0.78
CA LEU A 228 -11.95 -15.86 1.95
C LEU A 228 -10.86 -16.84 2.39
N ASN A 229 -11.12 -18.15 2.33
CA ASN A 229 -10.10 -19.15 2.64
C ASN A 229 -8.89 -19.04 1.70
N ILE A 230 -9.12 -18.80 0.41
CA ILE A 230 -8.05 -18.53 -0.57
C ILE A 230 -7.33 -17.23 -0.23
N LEU A 231 -8.06 -16.14 0.05
CA LEU A 231 -7.46 -14.85 0.39
C LEU A 231 -6.60 -14.91 1.66
N ARG A 232 -7.00 -15.71 2.64
CA ARG A 232 -6.21 -15.99 3.85
C ARG A 232 -4.94 -16.77 3.52
N HIS A 233 -5.05 -17.78 2.66
CA HIS A 233 -3.89 -18.55 2.20
C HIS A 233 -2.86 -17.66 1.48
N CYS A 234 -3.32 -16.75 0.63
CA CYS A 234 -2.49 -15.77 -0.07
C CYS A 234 -2.15 -14.52 0.78
N HIS A 235 -2.46 -14.53 2.07
CA HIS A 235 -2.13 -13.47 3.03
C HIS A 235 -2.65 -12.07 2.64
N ARG A 236 -3.82 -12.01 2.00
CA ARG A 236 -4.49 -10.75 1.63
C ARG A 236 -5.44 -10.25 2.71
N VAL A 237 -6.02 -11.18 3.47
CA VAL A 237 -7.04 -10.88 4.49
C VAL A 237 -6.80 -11.75 5.73
N ARG A 238 -7.06 -11.19 6.90
CA ARG A 238 -7.11 -11.90 8.19
C ARG A 238 -8.44 -11.65 8.89
N GLU A 239 -8.97 -12.67 9.55
CA GLU A 239 -10.19 -12.52 10.35
C GLU A 239 -9.84 -12.29 11.82
N VAL A 240 -10.43 -11.25 12.40
CA VAL A 240 -10.41 -10.97 13.83
C VAL A 240 -11.83 -11.09 14.36
N ARG A 241 -12.06 -12.06 15.27
CA ARG A 241 -13.37 -12.30 15.88
C ARG A 241 -13.40 -11.65 17.27
N GLY A 242 -14.41 -10.82 17.52
CA GLY A 242 -14.60 -10.17 18.82
C GLY A 242 -15.98 -9.55 18.95
N SER A 243 -16.58 -9.61 20.14
CA SER A 243 -17.90 -9.04 20.42
C SER A 243 -19.01 -9.51 19.47
N ARG A 244 -19.01 -10.80 19.11
CA ARG A 244 -19.94 -11.42 18.13
C ARG A 244 -19.88 -10.82 16.71
N LEU A 245 -18.81 -10.07 16.40
CA LEU A 245 -18.58 -9.47 15.10
C LEU A 245 -17.29 -10.02 14.48
N VAL A 246 -17.33 -10.33 13.19
CA VAL A 246 -16.16 -10.76 12.41
C VAL A 246 -15.64 -9.54 11.65
N ARG A 247 -14.36 -9.24 11.84
CA ARG A 247 -13.64 -8.15 11.17
C ARG A 247 -12.66 -8.75 10.18
N TYR A 248 -12.77 -8.35 8.93
CA TYR A 248 -11.86 -8.73 7.86
C TYR A 248 -10.79 -7.65 7.73
N VAL A 249 -9.62 -7.92 8.30
CA VAL A 249 -8.45 -7.04 8.27
C VAL A 249 -7.69 -7.23 6.96
N ILE A 250 -7.34 -6.14 6.31
CA ILE A 250 -6.56 -6.10 5.07
C ILE A 250 -5.07 -6.18 5.39
N CYS A 251 -4.42 -7.22 4.88
CA CYS A 251 -3.00 -7.51 5.12
C CYS A 251 -2.10 -6.82 4.10
#